data_AF-A0A450ZRQ8-F1
#
_entry.id   AF-A0A450ZRQ8-F1
#
_cell.length_a   1.000
_cell.length_b   1.000
_cell.length_c   1.000
_cell.angle_alpha   90.00
_cell.angle_beta   90.00
_cell.angle_gamma   90.00
#
_symmetry.space_group_name_H-M   'P 1'
#
loop_
_entity.id
_entity.type
_entity.pdbx_description
1 polymer ?
#
loop_
_entity_poly.entity_id
_entity_poly.type
_entity_poly.pdbx_seq_one_letter_code
_entity_poly.pdbx_strand_id
1 'polypeptide(L)'
;MTQQKNTKCTRLWVFGGSVVAFFTVCTVLFGVYIHKMSVKCEGTMFDTRCREFDTGKDLKGGLVYRVSVQMDKDEKDKEKPWFDSCFEATPEGFGVKENPTSYAPKHCLRRGHVYTLPACDGESDPEKCKEEHMLKVREETKGKPVFILFGWLRRSPQHDWFRLLGQVGDGPIIPIDREKTIAPKRDGRLKLFVNDVDLIFLPWGRGFFYGNNHGKGTIKVE
;
A
#
# COMPACT_ATOMS: atom_id res chain seq x y z
N MET A 1 36.38 52.24 5.13
CA MET A 1 34.99 52.31 4.66
C MET A 1 34.52 50.89 4.42
N THR A 2 33.68 50.36 5.31
CA THR A 2 33.33 48.94 5.36
C THR A 2 31.81 48.84 5.43
N GLN A 3 31.16 48.45 4.33
CA GLN A 3 29.71 48.27 4.30
C GLN A 3 29.37 47.03 3.47
N GLN A 4 29.46 45.86 4.10
CA GLN A 4 29.02 44.59 3.52
C GLN A 4 28.39 43.70 4.60
N LYS A 5 27.24 44.12 5.13
CA LYS A 5 26.34 43.29 5.96
C LYS A 5 24.92 43.75 5.69
N ASN A 6 24.17 43.04 4.83
CA ASN A 6 22.68 42.98 4.89
C ASN A 6 22.00 42.16 3.78
N THR A 7 22.71 41.40 2.94
CA THR A 7 22.07 40.58 1.88
C THR A 7 21.72 39.14 2.27
N LYS A 8 22.11 38.67 3.46
CA LYS A 8 21.85 37.27 3.89
C LYS A 8 20.48 37.04 4.55
N CYS A 9 19.88 38.04 5.20
CA CYS A 9 18.57 37.86 5.87
C CYS A 9 17.38 37.80 4.90
N THR A 10 17.45 38.50 3.77
CA THR A 10 16.31 38.61 2.84
C THR A 10 16.07 37.32 2.04
N ARG A 11 17.12 36.52 1.77
CA ARG A 11 16.97 35.24 1.07
C ARG A 11 16.26 34.19 1.92
N LEU A 12 16.47 34.16 3.23
CA LEU A 12 15.86 33.16 4.12
C LEU A 12 14.33 33.31 4.22
N TRP A 13 13.83 34.55 4.19
CA TRP A 13 12.39 34.84 4.25
C TRP A 13 11.63 34.47 2.98
N VAL A 14 12.24 34.64 1.80
CA VAL A 14 11.62 34.25 0.53
C VAL A 14 11.52 32.72 0.42
N PHE A 15 12.53 31.97 0.87
CA PHE A 15 12.46 30.51 0.91
C PHE A 15 11.43 29.99 1.93
N GLY A 16 11.33 30.61 3.12
CA GLY A 16 10.33 30.23 4.12
C GLY A 16 8.89 30.43 3.65
N GLY A 17 8.60 31.58 3.02
CA GLY A 17 7.25 31.88 2.50
C GLY A 17 6.82 30.95 1.37
N SER A 18 7.73 30.63 0.44
CA SER A 18 7.43 29.72 -0.68
C SER A 18 7.19 28.28 -0.24
N VAL A 19 7.93 27.80 0.77
CA VAL A 19 7.75 26.44 1.32
C VAL A 19 6.39 26.32 2.01
N VAL A 20 6.02 27.30 2.85
CA VAL A 20 4.71 27.30 3.52
C VAL A 20 3.57 27.37 2.51
N ALA A 21 3.64 28.26 1.52
CA ALA A 21 2.62 28.37 0.48
C ALA A 21 2.47 27.09 -0.36
N PHE A 22 3.59 26.43 -0.69
CA PHE A 22 3.57 25.12 -1.37
C PHE A 22 2.85 24.07 -0.52
N PHE A 23 3.19 23.95 0.78
CA PHE A 23 2.51 23.03 1.68
C PHE A 23 1.02 23.35 1.86
N THR A 24 0.64 24.63 1.93
CA THR A 24 -0.77 25.04 2.01
C THR A 24 -1.54 24.68 0.74
N VAL A 25 -0.99 24.97 -0.45
CA VAL A 25 -1.62 24.62 -1.73
C VAL A 25 -1.74 23.11 -1.89
N CYS A 26 -0.69 22.35 -1.56
CA CYS A 26 -0.74 20.90 -1.53
C CYS A 26 -1.81 20.39 -0.56
N THR A 27 -1.93 20.99 0.64
CA THR A 27 -2.95 20.60 1.63
C THR A 27 -4.37 20.85 1.13
N VAL A 28 -4.63 22.00 0.49
CA VAL A 28 -5.97 22.35 -0.04
C VAL A 28 -6.36 21.46 -1.21
N LEU A 29 -5.47 21.30 -2.21
CA LEU A 29 -5.73 20.43 -3.36
C LEU A 29 -5.93 18.97 -2.92
N PHE A 30 -5.19 18.55 -1.89
CA PHE A 30 -5.30 17.22 -1.33
C PHE A 30 -6.59 17.01 -0.52
N GLY A 31 -7.03 18.01 0.28
CA GLY A 31 -8.32 17.96 0.97
C GLY A 31 -9.49 17.78 0.00
N VAL A 32 -9.46 18.48 -1.14
CA VAL A 32 -10.45 18.32 -2.22
C VAL A 32 -10.37 16.94 -2.88
N TYR A 33 -9.17 16.39 -3.05
CA TYR A 33 -8.96 15.06 -3.62
C TYR A 33 -9.45 13.93 -2.70
N ILE A 34 -9.12 14.02 -1.40
CA ILE A 34 -9.58 13.08 -0.36
C ILE A 34 -11.11 13.07 -0.28
N HIS A 35 -11.76 14.24 -0.32
CA HIS A 35 -13.22 14.31 -0.22
C HIS A 35 -13.94 13.63 -1.40
N LYS A 36 -13.34 13.65 -2.61
CA LYS A 36 -13.86 12.92 -3.77
C LYS A 36 -13.66 11.40 -3.68
N MET A 37 -12.75 10.93 -2.84
CA MET A 37 -12.51 9.50 -2.60
C MET A 37 -13.15 9.05 -1.29
N SER A 38 -14.46 9.25 -1.13
CA SER A 38 -15.20 8.75 0.05
C SER A 38 -15.21 7.22 0.09
N VAL A 39 -14.08 6.62 0.46
CA VAL A 39 -13.90 5.19 0.70
C VAL A 39 -14.46 4.90 2.08
N LYS A 40 -15.39 3.95 2.16
CA LYS A 40 -15.85 3.43 3.45
C LYS A 40 -14.80 2.46 3.96
N CYS A 41 -14.17 2.81 5.08
CA CYS A 41 -13.15 1.98 5.72
C CYS A 41 -13.71 1.16 6.88
N GLU A 42 -14.89 0.60 6.66
CA GLU A 42 -15.60 -0.23 7.62
C GLU A 42 -16.47 -1.28 6.92
N GLY A 43 -16.73 -2.40 7.61
CA GLY A 43 -17.66 -3.45 7.19
C GLY A 43 -16.96 -4.68 6.62
N THR A 44 -17.54 -5.30 5.59
CA THR A 44 -17.04 -6.55 4.99
C THR A 44 -16.25 -6.36 3.70
N MET A 45 -16.33 -5.19 3.06
CA MET A 45 -15.64 -4.89 1.81
C MET A 45 -14.40 -4.05 2.08
N PHE A 46 -13.25 -4.72 2.20
CA PHE A 46 -11.94 -4.09 2.34
C PHE A 46 -11.58 -3.31 1.07
N ASP A 47 -11.00 -2.13 1.26
CA ASP A 47 -10.45 -1.30 0.20
C ASP A 47 -8.99 -0.99 0.56
N THR A 48 -8.07 -1.26 -0.36
CA THR A 48 -6.62 -1.08 -0.15
C THR A 48 -6.22 0.37 0.11
N ARG A 49 -7.11 1.33 -0.21
CA ARG A 49 -6.95 2.75 0.12
C ARG A 49 -7.24 3.07 1.58
N CYS A 50 -7.80 2.12 2.32
CA CYS A 50 -8.01 2.27 3.73
C CYS A 50 -6.69 2.13 4.47
N ARG A 51 -6.27 3.25 5.07
CA ARG A 51 -5.18 3.29 6.05
C ARG A 51 -5.44 2.33 7.20
N GLU A 52 -6.69 2.21 7.62
CA GLU A 52 -7.13 1.32 8.68
C GLU A 52 -8.58 0.96 8.41
N PHE A 53 -8.83 -0.31 8.09
CA PHE A 53 -10.15 -0.83 7.77
C PHE A 53 -10.73 -1.52 9.00
N ASP A 54 -11.86 -1.04 9.49
CA ASP A 54 -12.58 -1.65 10.62
C ASP A 54 -13.48 -2.79 10.13
N THR A 55 -13.19 -4.02 10.52
CA THR A 55 -14.01 -5.18 10.12
C THR A 55 -15.37 -5.23 10.82
N GLY A 56 -15.59 -4.40 11.85
CA GLY A 56 -16.75 -4.48 12.72
C GLY A 56 -16.76 -5.73 13.61
N LYS A 57 -15.69 -6.53 13.65
CA LYS A 57 -15.61 -7.76 14.44
C LYS A 57 -14.80 -7.55 15.71
N ASP A 58 -15.45 -7.70 16.87
CA ASP A 58 -14.77 -7.80 18.16
C ASP A 58 -14.36 -9.25 18.38
N LEU A 59 -13.06 -9.47 18.58
CA LEU A 59 -12.49 -10.78 18.86
C LEU A 59 -12.23 -10.90 20.36
N LYS A 60 -12.45 -12.09 20.91
CA LYS A 60 -12.15 -12.41 22.31
C LYS A 60 -10.81 -13.13 22.42
N GLY A 61 -10.05 -12.76 23.44
CA GLY A 61 -8.79 -13.40 23.79
C GLY A 61 -8.97 -14.90 24.06
N GLY A 62 -8.05 -15.71 23.54
CA GLY A 62 -8.04 -17.16 23.72
C GLY A 62 -8.98 -17.94 22.80
N LEU A 63 -9.88 -17.28 22.07
CA LEU A 63 -10.66 -17.93 21.00
C LEU A 63 -9.86 -17.98 19.70
N VAL A 64 -10.14 -18.98 18.88
CA VAL A 64 -9.53 -19.16 17.56
C VAL A 64 -10.49 -18.65 16.51
N TYR A 65 -9.97 -17.82 15.61
CA TYR A 65 -10.72 -17.25 14.49
C TYR A 65 -10.02 -17.56 13.18
N ARG A 66 -10.80 -17.74 12.12
CA ARG A 66 -10.31 -17.75 10.75
C ARG A 66 -10.67 -16.43 10.07
N VAL A 67 -9.64 -15.71 9.64
CA VAL A 67 -9.79 -14.51 8.82
C VAL A 67 -9.45 -14.89 7.39
N SER A 68 -10.36 -14.63 6.45
CA SER A 68 -10.12 -14.87 5.03
C SER A 68 -10.44 -13.63 4.19
N VAL A 69 -9.67 -13.42 3.14
CA VAL A 69 -9.82 -12.32 2.19
C VAL A 69 -9.96 -12.88 0.78
N GLN A 70 -11.10 -12.59 0.17
CA GLN A 70 -11.35 -12.90 -1.24
C GLN A 70 -11.22 -11.61 -2.05
N MET A 71 -10.28 -11.55 -3.00
CA MET A 71 -10.13 -10.37 -3.86
C MET A 71 -11.34 -10.23 -4.79
N ASP A 72 -11.64 -8.99 -5.17
CA ASP A 72 -12.67 -8.71 -6.18
C ASP A 72 -12.36 -9.45 -7.47
N LYS A 73 -13.39 -9.91 -8.18
CA LYS A 73 -13.25 -10.59 -9.47
C LYS A 73 -13.53 -9.67 -10.66
N ASP A 74 -13.03 -10.03 -11.83
CA ASP A 74 -13.32 -9.41 -13.11
C ASP A 74 -14.54 -10.04 -13.81
N GLU A 75 -14.88 -9.53 -15.00
CA GLU A 75 -16.01 -10.00 -15.81
C GLU A 75 -15.85 -11.46 -16.26
N LYS A 76 -14.64 -12.04 -16.15
CA LYS A 76 -14.31 -13.41 -16.50
C LYS A 76 -14.14 -14.29 -15.24
N ASP A 77 -14.64 -13.83 -14.09
CA ASP A 77 -14.53 -14.51 -12.79
C ASP A 77 -13.07 -14.75 -12.34
N LYS A 78 -12.12 -13.97 -12.86
CA LYS A 78 -10.72 -14.01 -12.42
C LYS A 78 -10.51 -12.98 -11.31
N GLU A 79 -9.72 -13.33 -10.31
CA GLU A 79 -9.37 -12.38 -9.26
C GLU A 79 -8.57 -11.20 -9.83
N LYS A 80 -8.95 -9.99 -9.42
CA LYS A 80 -8.22 -8.77 -9.71
C LYS A 80 -7.17 -8.59 -8.62
N PRO A 81 -5.89 -8.44 -8.99
CA PRO A 81 -4.87 -8.13 -8.03
C PRO A 81 -5.06 -6.70 -7.51
N TRP A 82 -4.38 -6.41 -6.42
CA TRP A 82 -4.23 -5.07 -5.90
C TRP A 82 -3.07 -4.35 -6.59
N PHE A 83 -3.05 -3.03 -6.51
CA PHE A 83 -1.97 -2.21 -7.05
C PHE A 83 -1.65 -1.09 -6.08
N ASP A 84 -0.36 -0.78 -5.93
CA ASP A 84 0.08 0.55 -5.54
C ASP A 84 0.70 1.23 -6.76
N SER A 85 0.05 2.27 -7.29
CA SER A 85 0.40 2.90 -8.55
C SER A 85 0.41 1.86 -9.69
N CYS A 86 1.54 1.19 -9.90
CA CYS A 86 1.73 0.14 -10.91
C CYS A 86 2.39 -1.14 -10.37
N PHE A 87 2.59 -1.25 -9.06
CA PHE A 87 3.13 -2.42 -8.40
C PHE A 87 1.98 -3.38 -8.07
N GLU A 88 1.90 -4.50 -8.80
CA GLU A 88 0.90 -5.54 -8.57
C GLU A 88 1.14 -6.27 -7.25
N ALA A 89 0.11 -6.37 -6.42
CA ALA A 89 0.17 -6.99 -5.09
C ALA A 89 -1.05 -7.88 -4.84
N THR A 90 -0.90 -8.80 -3.90
CA THR A 90 -1.98 -9.62 -3.34
C THR A 90 -2.02 -9.43 -1.82
N PRO A 91 -2.94 -10.07 -1.07
CA PRO A 91 -2.91 -10.06 0.39
C PRO A 91 -1.58 -10.53 0.98
N GLU A 92 -0.82 -11.37 0.27
CA GLU A 92 0.52 -11.83 0.65
C GLU A 92 1.61 -10.75 0.48
N GLY A 93 1.30 -9.68 -0.24
CA GLY A 93 2.17 -8.56 -0.57
C GLY A 93 2.66 -8.56 -2.00
N PHE A 94 3.64 -7.72 -2.29
CA PHE A 94 4.23 -7.62 -3.61
C PHE A 94 5.25 -8.73 -3.88
N GLY A 95 5.12 -9.37 -5.05
CA GLY A 95 6.07 -10.37 -5.56
C GLY A 95 5.99 -11.74 -4.86
N VAL A 96 4.81 -12.12 -4.34
CA VAL A 96 4.54 -13.45 -3.78
C VAL A 96 3.46 -14.11 -4.63
N LYS A 97 3.88 -15.05 -5.49
CA LYS A 97 3.07 -15.93 -6.35
C LYS A 97 1.92 -15.30 -7.18
N GLU A 98 2.13 -15.38 -8.49
CA GLU A 98 1.10 -15.61 -9.53
C GLU A 98 0.05 -14.52 -9.80
N ASN A 99 0.14 -13.91 -10.97
CA ASN A 99 -0.58 -14.25 -12.21
C ASN A 99 -0.51 -12.96 -13.05
N PRO A 100 0.14 -12.91 -14.22
CA PRO A 100 0.12 -11.69 -15.03
C PRO A 100 -1.31 -11.41 -15.46
N THR A 101 -2.02 -10.61 -14.67
CA THR A 101 -3.38 -10.26 -15.03
C THR A 101 -3.30 -9.28 -16.18
N SER A 102 -4.18 -9.46 -17.17
CA SER A 102 -4.43 -8.47 -18.22
C SER A 102 -4.99 -7.13 -17.66
N TYR A 103 -5.10 -7.01 -16.33
CA TYR A 103 -5.74 -5.93 -15.61
C TYR A 103 -4.71 -4.98 -15.02
N ALA A 104 -3.81 -4.43 -15.84
CA ALA A 104 -3.02 -3.29 -15.42
C ALA A 104 -3.87 -2.00 -15.56
N PRO A 105 -3.88 -1.09 -14.57
CA PRO A 105 -4.49 0.21 -14.73
C PRO A 105 -3.99 0.90 -16.01
N LYS A 106 -4.87 1.55 -16.79
CA LYS A 106 -4.52 2.16 -18.09
C LYS A 106 -3.31 3.09 -18.03
N HIS A 107 -3.12 3.79 -16.90
CA HIS A 107 -2.00 4.69 -16.70
C HIS A 107 -0.66 3.96 -16.50
N CYS A 108 -0.67 2.70 -16.07
CA CYS A 108 0.50 1.84 -15.96
C CYS A 108 0.95 1.31 -17.32
N LEU A 109 0.00 0.98 -18.20
CA LEU A 109 0.28 0.49 -19.56
C LEU A 109 1.09 1.51 -20.39
N ARG A 110 0.86 2.82 -20.19
CA ARG A 110 1.56 3.89 -20.92
C ARG A 110 3.00 4.13 -20.50
N ARG A 111 3.41 3.70 -19.30
CA ARG A 111 4.75 3.98 -18.77
C ARG A 111 5.75 2.84 -18.99
N GLY A 112 5.36 1.74 -19.63
CA GLY A 112 6.19 0.53 -19.69
C GLY A 112 6.56 -0.01 -18.30
N HIS A 113 5.77 0.36 -17.28
CA HIS A 113 5.93 -0.07 -15.89
C HIS A 113 4.94 -1.14 -15.49
N VAL A 114 3.98 -1.48 -16.35
CA VAL A 114 3.50 -2.86 -16.35
C VAL A 114 4.73 -3.67 -16.64
N TYR A 115 5.05 -4.60 -15.74
CA TYR A 115 6.07 -5.61 -15.97
C TYR A 115 5.73 -6.27 -17.30
N THR A 116 6.25 -5.71 -18.40
CA THR A 116 6.18 -6.33 -19.71
C THR A 116 7.01 -7.56 -19.50
N LEU A 117 6.31 -8.68 -19.29
CA LEU A 117 6.93 -9.98 -19.23
C LEU A 117 7.90 -10.03 -20.41
N PRO A 118 9.17 -10.39 -20.20
CA PRO A 118 10.06 -10.63 -21.32
C PRO A 118 9.33 -11.62 -22.23
N ALA A 119 9.53 -11.49 -23.53
CA ALA A 119 9.10 -12.53 -24.45
C ALA A 119 9.84 -13.80 -24.00
N CYS A 120 9.14 -14.69 -23.28
CA CYS A 120 9.63 -16.01 -22.86
C CYS A 120 9.66 -16.96 -24.08
N ASP A 121 10.02 -16.41 -25.25
CA ASP A 121 10.00 -17.10 -26.52
C ASP A 121 11.18 -18.09 -26.54
N GLY A 122 10.85 -19.39 -26.47
CA GLY A 122 11.83 -20.47 -26.52
C GLY A 122 12.14 -21.14 -25.17
N GLU A 123 11.50 -20.74 -24.08
CA GLU A 123 11.61 -21.45 -22.80
C GLU A 123 10.64 -22.63 -22.72
N SER A 124 11.10 -23.76 -22.16
CA SER A 124 10.29 -24.97 -22.02
C SER A 124 9.17 -24.85 -20.99
N ASP A 125 9.27 -23.87 -20.09
CA ASP A 125 8.29 -23.57 -19.06
C ASP A 125 8.06 -22.05 -18.95
N PRO A 126 7.05 -21.51 -19.65
CA PRO A 126 6.71 -20.09 -19.62
C PRO A 126 6.28 -19.57 -18.24
N GLU A 127 5.80 -20.42 -17.33
CA GLU A 127 5.41 -19.97 -15.99
C GLU A 127 6.64 -19.77 -15.11
N LYS A 128 7.61 -20.68 -15.20
CA LYS A 128 8.90 -20.54 -14.53
C LYS A 128 9.66 -19.27 -14.97
N CYS A 129 9.68 -18.98 -16.27
CA CYS A 129 10.23 -17.73 -16.82
C CYS A 129 9.66 -16.49 -16.12
N LYS A 130 8.32 -16.43 -16.03
CA LYS A 130 7.60 -15.30 -15.42
C LYS A 130 7.95 -15.18 -13.95
N GLU A 131 7.98 -16.29 -13.22
CA GLU A 131 8.33 -16.31 -11.81
C GLU A 131 9.75 -15.77 -11.56
N GLU A 132 10.75 -16.28 -12.30
CA GLU A 132 12.14 -15.82 -12.18
C GLU A 132 12.29 -14.34 -12.54
N HIS A 133 11.61 -13.87 -13.58
CA HIS A 133 11.61 -12.46 -13.94
C HIS A 133 11.00 -11.57 -12.85
N MET A 134 9.83 -11.97 -12.31
CA MET A 134 9.16 -11.21 -11.26
C MET A 134 10.00 -11.17 -9.97
N LEU A 135 10.68 -12.27 -9.62
CA LEU A 135 11.63 -12.31 -8.51
C LEU A 135 12.79 -11.34 -8.73
N LYS A 136 13.38 -11.33 -9.93
CA LYS A 136 14.46 -10.39 -10.26
C LYS A 136 14.01 -8.93 -10.13
N VAL A 137 12.86 -8.59 -10.69
CA VAL A 137 12.34 -7.22 -10.63
C VAL A 137 11.98 -6.82 -9.20
N ARG A 138 11.53 -7.78 -8.38
CA ARG A 138 11.31 -7.58 -6.95
C ARG A 138 12.60 -7.20 -6.22
N GLU A 139 13.66 -7.98 -6.40
CA GLU A 139 14.95 -7.70 -5.77
C GLU A 139 15.54 -6.38 -6.24
N GLU A 140 15.47 -6.08 -7.54
CA GLU A 140 15.89 -4.79 -8.09
C GLU A 140 15.09 -3.63 -7.51
N THR A 141 13.78 -3.79 -7.35
CA THR A 141 12.90 -2.75 -6.79
C THR A 141 13.18 -2.54 -5.31
N LYS A 142 13.30 -3.63 -4.53
CA LYS A 142 13.65 -3.58 -3.09
C LYS A 142 15.02 -2.94 -2.87
N GLY A 143 15.96 -3.13 -3.78
CA GLY A 143 17.30 -2.52 -3.75
C GLY A 143 17.35 -1.03 -4.11
N LYS A 144 16.28 -0.44 -4.66
CA LYS A 144 16.29 1.00 -5.00
C LYS A 144 16.39 1.84 -3.73
N PRO A 145 17.26 2.87 -3.69
CA PRO A 145 17.42 3.73 -2.51
C PRO A 145 16.11 4.31 -1.97
N VAL A 146 15.17 4.60 -2.86
CA VAL A 146 13.84 5.10 -2.51
C VAL A 146 13.02 4.07 -1.72
N PHE A 147 13.04 2.79 -2.12
CA PHE A 147 12.36 1.70 -1.42
C PHE A 147 13.04 1.36 -0.10
N ILE A 148 14.37 1.46 -0.03
CA ILE A 148 15.10 1.29 1.23
C ILE A 148 14.72 2.40 2.21
N LEU A 149 14.76 3.66 1.78
CA LEU A 149 14.43 4.81 2.62
C LEU A 149 12.98 4.79 3.11
N PHE A 150 12.03 4.59 2.20
CA PHE A 150 10.61 4.52 2.56
C PHE A 150 10.24 3.22 3.28
N GLY A 151 11.03 2.17 3.15
CA GLY A 151 10.80 0.87 3.80
C GLY A 151 10.77 0.97 5.32
N TRP A 152 11.53 1.90 5.90
CA TRP A 152 11.53 2.21 7.33
C TRP A 152 10.31 3.01 7.78
N LEU A 153 9.64 3.70 6.86
CA LEU A 153 8.46 4.53 7.13
C LEU A 153 7.15 3.76 6.96
N ARG A 154 7.24 2.47 6.67
CA ARG A 154 6.08 1.59 6.64
C ARG A 154 5.52 1.38 8.03
N ARG A 155 4.22 1.10 8.08
CA ARG A 155 3.55 0.76 9.35
C ARG A 155 4.22 -0.43 10.04
N SER A 156 4.71 -1.41 9.27
CA SER A 156 5.45 -2.56 9.79
C SER A 156 6.69 -2.86 8.94
N PRO A 157 7.87 -2.32 9.29
CA PRO A 157 9.10 -2.52 8.54
C PRO A 157 9.58 -3.99 8.49
N GLN A 158 9.14 -4.83 9.43
CA GLN A 158 9.48 -6.25 9.49
C GLN A 158 8.67 -7.14 8.53
N HIS A 159 7.57 -6.63 7.97
CA HIS A 159 6.75 -7.38 7.00
C HIS A 159 7.06 -6.93 5.58
N ASP A 160 6.61 -7.67 4.56
CA ASP A 160 6.80 -7.31 3.15
C ASP A 160 5.96 -6.10 2.74
N TRP A 161 6.37 -5.42 1.67
CA TRP A 161 5.63 -4.32 1.07
C TRP A 161 4.25 -4.78 0.59
N PHE A 162 3.24 -3.94 0.81
CA PHE A 162 1.85 -4.12 0.37
C PHE A 162 1.13 -5.36 0.90
N ARG A 163 1.73 -6.08 1.85
CA ARG A 163 1.11 -7.23 2.50
C ARG A 163 -0.10 -6.81 3.31
N LEU A 164 -1.17 -7.61 3.31
CA LEU A 164 -2.30 -7.42 4.19
C LEU A 164 -1.92 -7.81 5.62
N LEU A 165 -2.07 -6.87 6.51
CA LEU A 165 -1.81 -7.02 7.93
C LEU A 165 -3.09 -6.78 8.73
N GLY A 166 -3.14 -7.38 9.91
CA GLY A 166 -4.20 -7.22 10.87
C GLY A 166 -3.67 -6.84 12.25
N GLN A 167 -4.55 -6.23 13.06
CA GLN A 167 -4.29 -5.92 14.46
C GLN A 167 -5.59 -6.06 15.24
N VAL A 168 -5.53 -6.68 16.42
CA VAL A 168 -6.67 -6.84 17.33
C VAL A 168 -6.48 -5.93 18.53
N GLY A 169 -7.33 -4.90 18.66
CA GLY A 169 -7.14 -3.84 19.64
C GLY A 169 -5.80 -3.12 19.45
N ASP A 170 -5.04 -2.97 20.52
CA ASP A 170 -3.65 -2.48 20.53
C ASP A 170 -2.62 -3.63 20.42
N GLY A 171 -3.04 -4.75 19.85
CA GLY A 171 -2.30 -6.01 19.69
C GLY A 171 -1.02 -5.92 18.86
N PRO A 172 -0.23 -7.01 18.82
CA PRO A 172 0.82 -7.13 17.81
C PRO A 172 0.19 -7.13 16.40
N ILE A 173 0.93 -6.60 15.44
CA ILE A 173 0.58 -6.67 14.02
C ILE A 173 0.88 -8.08 13.51
N ILE A 174 -0.05 -8.63 12.75
CA ILE A 174 0.03 -10.00 12.22
C ILE A 174 -0.25 -10.03 10.71
N PRO A 175 0.43 -10.89 9.93
CA PRO A 175 0.08 -11.11 8.54
C PRO A 175 -1.21 -11.93 8.43
N ILE A 176 -2.12 -11.47 7.57
CA ILE A 176 -3.42 -12.13 7.32
C ILE A 176 -3.39 -12.93 6.01
N ASP A 177 -2.64 -12.48 5.01
CA ASP A 177 -2.59 -13.13 3.69
C ASP A 177 -4.02 -13.37 3.13
N ARG A 178 -4.23 -14.37 2.27
CA ARG A 178 -5.59 -14.79 1.84
C ARG A 178 -6.39 -15.47 2.93
N GLU A 179 -5.74 -16.26 3.77
CA GLU A 179 -6.37 -16.95 4.88
C GLU A 179 -5.40 -17.09 6.05
N LYS A 180 -5.87 -16.75 7.25
CA LYS A 180 -5.10 -16.89 8.48
C LYS A 180 -5.99 -17.31 9.64
N THR A 181 -5.54 -18.35 10.34
CA THR A 181 -6.02 -18.67 11.68
C THR A 181 -5.28 -17.83 12.71
N ILE A 182 -6.03 -17.10 13.55
CA ILE A 182 -5.49 -16.23 14.59
C ILE A 182 -6.11 -16.59 15.94
N ALA A 183 -5.30 -16.52 17.00
CA ALA A 183 -5.75 -16.69 18.37
C ALA A 183 -5.28 -15.48 19.18
N PRO A 184 -6.05 -14.37 19.20
CA PRO A 184 -5.63 -13.16 19.89
C PRO A 184 -5.47 -13.46 21.39
N LYS A 185 -4.47 -12.85 22.01
CA LYS A 185 -4.23 -12.99 23.46
C LYS A 185 -5.08 -12.04 24.30
N ARG A 186 -5.85 -11.16 23.66
CA ARG A 186 -6.64 -10.10 24.28
C ARG A 186 -7.92 -9.87 23.50
N ASP A 187 -8.89 -9.25 24.16
CA ASP A 187 -10.10 -8.78 23.52
C ASP A 187 -9.81 -7.52 22.69
N GLY A 188 -10.52 -7.34 21.58
CA GLY A 188 -10.45 -6.10 20.82
C GLY A 188 -11.06 -6.18 19.42
N ARG A 189 -11.26 -5.02 18.82
CA ARG A 189 -11.71 -4.89 17.43
C ARG A 189 -10.58 -5.33 16.48
N LEU A 190 -10.90 -6.20 15.51
CA LEU A 190 -10.00 -6.53 14.42
C LEU A 190 -10.01 -5.41 13.38
N LYS A 191 -8.83 -4.85 13.13
CA LYS A 191 -8.57 -3.88 12.07
C LYS A 191 -7.59 -4.45 11.06
N LEU A 192 -7.78 -4.10 9.79
CA LEU A 192 -6.94 -4.54 8.68
C LEU A 192 -6.30 -3.35 7.96
N PHE A 193 -5.13 -3.55 7.38
CA PHE A 193 -4.44 -2.52 6.59
C PHE A 193 -3.40 -3.13 5.66
N VAL A 194 -3.18 -2.49 4.52
CA VAL A 194 -2.05 -2.79 3.63
C VAL A 194 -0.76 -2.27 4.27
N ASN A 195 0.33 -3.02 4.21
CA ASN A 195 1.63 -2.61 4.72
C ASN A 195 2.32 -1.61 3.78
N ASP A 196 1.92 -0.36 3.92
CA ASP A 196 2.39 0.77 3.14
C ASP A 196 3.05 1.83 4.04
N VAL A 197 3.60 2.87 3.44
CA VAL A 197 4.17 4.02 4.12
C VAL A 197 3.09 4.75 4.92
N ASP A 198 3.28 4.85 6.24
CA ASP A 198 2.43 5.63 7.13
C ASP A 198 3.22 6.84 7.62
N LEU A 199 3.16 7.95 6.87
CA LEU A 199 3.78 9.22 7.29
C LEU A 199 2.95 9.89 8.37
N ILE A 200 2.99 9.32 9.58
CA ILE A 200 2.18 9.79 10.72
C ILE A 200 2.40 11.26 11.06
N PHE A 201 3.57 11.81 10.70
CA PHE A 201 3.99 13.18 10.98
C PHE A 201 3.58 14.20 9.91
N LEU A 202 3.04 13.76 8.75
CA LEU A 202 2.51 14.65 7.72
C LEU A 202 0.99 14.42 7.58
N PRO A 203 0.14 15.42 7.89
CA PRO A 203 -1.31 15.29 7.79
C PRO A 203 -1.80 14.82 6.41
N TRP A 204 -1.11 15.25 5.35
CA TRP A 204 -1.38 14.84 3.96
C TRP A 204 -0.64 13.57 3.54
N GLY A 205 0.51 13.25 4.16
CA GLY A 205 1.30 12.08 3.79
C GLY A 205 0.50 10.78 3.94
N ARG A 206 -0.39 10.72 4.93
CA ARG A 206 -1.22 9.55 5.24
C ARG A 206 -2.14 9.11 4.11
N GLY A 207 -2.73 10.04 3.35
CA GLY A 207 -3.58 9.67 2.20
C GLY A 207 -2.84 9.73 0.87
N PHE A 208 -1.59 10.21 0.84
CA PHE A 208 -0.80 10.25 -0.39
C PHE A 208 -0.38 8.85 -0.83
N PHE A 209 0.07 8.00 0.11
CA PHE A 209 0.52 6.61 -0.16
C PHE A 209 -0.62 5.59 -0.15
N TYR A 210 -1.66 5.78 0.65
CA TYR A 210 -2.82 4.91 0.56
C TYR A 210 -3.77 5.34 -0.58
N GLY A 211 -3.73 6.60 -1.01
CA GLY A 211 -4.66 7.12 -2.03
C GLY A 211 -4.40 6.61 -3.46
N ASN A 212 -3.17 6.21 -3.75
CA ASN A 212 -2.75 5.55 -5.00
C ASN A 212 -2.86 4.03 -4.97
N ASN A 213 -3.35 3.46 -3.86
CA ASN A 213 -3.69 2.05 -3.82
C ASN A 213 -4.99 1.79 -4.59
N HIS A 214 -5.06 0.64 -5.24
CA HIS A 214 -6.20 0.21 -6.03
C HIS A 214 -6.44 -1.27 -5.80
N GLY A 215 -7.62 -1.63 -5.32
CA GLY A 215 -7.94 -3.02 -5.03
C GLY A 215 -8.91 -3.12 -3.88
N LYS A 216 -9.74 -4.14 -3.94
CA LYS A 216 -10.74 -4.45 -2.94
C LYS A 216 -10.75 -5.94 -2.66
N GLY A 217 -11.32 -6.31 -1.52
CA GLY A 217 -11.59 -7.70 -1.18
C GLY A 217 -12.72 -7.83 -0.18
N THR A 218 -13.40 -8.97 -0.21
CA THR A 218 -14.40 -9.33 0.80
C THR A 218 -13.71 -10.04 1.96
N ILE A 219 -13.95 -9.53 3.17
CA ILE A 219 -13.43 -10.07 4.42
C ILE A 219 -14.48 -10.98 5.06
N LYS A 220 -14.03 -12.17 5.46
CA LYS A 220 -14.79 -13.08 6.32
C LYS A 220 -14.01 -13.31 7.60
N VAL A 221 -14.71 -13.30 8.73
CA VAL A 221 -14.16 -13.63 10.04
C VAL A 221 -15.12 -14.61 10.69
N GLU A 222 -14.63 -15.81 10.96
CA GLU A 222 -15.39 -16.95 11.51
C GLU A 222 -14.72 -17.50 12.77
#